data_AF-A0A1E7I6L1-F1
#
_entry.id   AF-A0A1E7I6L1-F1
#
_cell.length_a   1.000
_cell.length_b   1.000
_cell.length_c   1.000
_cell.angle_alpha   90.00
_cell.angle_beta   90.00
_cell.angle_gamma   90.00
#
_symmetry.space_group_name_H-M   'P 1'
#
loop_
_entity.id
_entity.type
_entity.pdbx_description
1 polymer ?
#
loop_
_entity_poly.entity_id
_entity_poly.type
_entity_poly.pdbx_seq_one_letter_code
_entity_poly.pdbx_strand_id
1 'polypeptide(L)'
;MAVDILIIRNKCDSATTWTNWIGEGLKAHLEGKGYSVTDLSDTQASPENVNYWLNYSSMRTKKLVIGLDHGSCSAFYGEKNNATKPVITKTNAEELTKELHVYTFACSTSGNNCIGQTTIEKSCNSWLGYTEPVYVIASKYMPLKECIWSYIDALAAGKTLEQAEAILRKAYKDRFSLHWIFKYNHDRLLLRKKKSGMTINSDNRTTKWHYNKKITGLYAYGPASRYAHVYVQGLGWKRIWPDHDSQVGAMMTMAAHAKSDNRNVTFHEQDNKIRIMYVW
;
A
#
# COMPACT_ATOMS: atom_id res chain seq x y z
N MET A 1 0.96 8.56 12.77
CA MET A 1 1.87 8.38 11.60
C MET A 1 1.00 8.11 10.38
N ALA A 2 1.15 8.90 9.33
CA ALA A 2 0.33 8.83 8.14
C ALA A 2 0.59 7.52 7.39
N VAL A 3 -0.45 6.76 7.03
CA VAL A 3 -0.30 5.67 6.06
C VAL A 3 -0.05 6.29 4.68
N ASP A 4 0.90 5.75 3.90
CA ASP A 4 1.02 6.14 2.50
C ASP A 4 0.06 5.30 1.64
N ILE A 5 -0.81 5.98 0.90
CA ILE A 5 -1.80 5.34 0.04
C ILE A 5 -1.41 5.61 -1.41
N LEU A 6 -1.33 4.55 -2.21
CA LEU A 6 -1.20 4.64 -3.66
C LEU A 6 -2.56 4.40 -4.29
N ILE A 7 -3.04 5.35 -5.08
CA ILE A 7 -4.17 5.18 -5.98
C ILE A 7 -3.60 4.98 -7.39
N ILE A 8 -4.04 3.93 -8.07
CA ILE A 8 -3.71 3.64 -9.47
C ILE A 8 -5.02 3.62 -10.25
N ARG A 9 -5.16 4.50 -11.23
CA ARG A 9 -6.35 4.58 -12.09
C ARG A 9 -5.97 5.09 -13.47
N ASN A 10 -6.68 4.68 -14.51
CA ASN A 10 -6.46 5.19 -15.86
C ASN A 10 -7.78 5.52 -16.56
N LYS A 11 -7.71 6.07 -17.78
CA LYS A 11 -8.91 6.38 -18.59
C LYS A 11 -8.73 6.04 -20.08
N CYS A 12 -7.94 5.02 -20.39
CA CYS A 12 -7.62 4.67 -21.77
C CYS A 12 -8.79 4.09 -22.58
N ASP A 13 -9.88 3.65 -21.93
CA ASP A 13 -11.10 3.22 -22.60
C ASP A 13 -12.38 3.54 -21.82
N SER A 14 -13.53 3.17 -22.39
CA SER A 14 -14.83 3.44 -21.78
C SER A 14 -15.01 2.78 -20.41
N ALA A 15 -14.46 1.58 -20.19
CA ALA A 15 -14.60 0.91 -18.90
C ALA A 15 -13.76 1.61 -17.84
N THR A 16 -12.51 1.97 -18.18
CA THR A 16 -11.62 2.65 -17.24
C THR A 16 -12.03 4.08 -16.98
N THR A 17 -12.70 4.76 -17.90
CA THR A 17 -13.31 6.08 -17.65
C THR A 17 -14.21 6.06 -16.41
N TRP A 18 -15.05 5.04 -16.26
CA TRP A 18 -15.95 4.96 -15.10
C TRP A 18 -15.24 4.60 -13.80
N THR A 19 -14.24 3.70 -13.85
CA THR A 19 -13.43 3.39 -12.67
C THR A 19 -12.54 4.57 -12.27
N ASN A 20 -12.12 5.39 -13.23
CA ASN A 20 -11.42 6.65 -13.00
C ASN A 20 -12.28 7.62 -12.18
N TRP A 21 -13.54 7.82 -12.58
CA TRP A 21 -14.49 8.72 -11.90
C TRP A 21 -14.85 8.28 -10.48
N ILE A 22 -14.86 6.96 -10.23
CA ILE A 22 -14.97 6.42 -8.87
C ILE A 22 -13.80 6.92 -7.99
N GLY A 23 -12.60 7.04 -8.56
CA GLY A 23 -11.41 7.54 -7.88
C GLY A 23 -11.33 9.06 -7.74
N GLU A 24 -12.10 9.82 -8.52
CA GLU A 24 -12.05 11.29 -8.47
C GLU A 24 -12.39 11.83 -7.07
N GLY A 25 -11.53 12.69 -6.54
CA GLY A 25 -11.66 13.27 -5.20
C GLY A 25 -11.20 12.36 -4.06
N LEU A 26 -10.89 11.08 -4.32
CA LEU A 26 -10.47 10.14 -3.28
C LEU A 26 -9.15 10.57 -2.63
N LYS A 27 -8.22 11.13 -3.42
CA LYS A 27 -6.97 11.71 -2.92
C LYS A 27 -7.24 12.77 -1.86
N ALA A 28 -7.99 13.82 -2.22
CA ALA A 28 -8.29 14.93 -1.31
C ALA A 28 -9.06 14.46 -0.07
N HIS A 29 -9.99 13.52 -0.25
CA HIS A 29 -10.75 12.90 0.84
C HIS A 29 -9.84 12.20 1.86
N LEU A 30 -8.89 11.40 1.39
CA LEU A 30 -7.94 10.68 2.24
C LEU A 30 -6.90 11.61 2.86
N GLU A 31 -6.39 12.60 2.12
CA GLU A 31 -5.50 13.64 2.66
C GLU A 31 -6.18 14.43 3.78
N GLY A 32 -7.47 14.76 3.63
CA GLY A 32 -8.28 15.37 4.69
C GLY A 32 -8.43 14.53 5.96
N LYS A 33 -8.14 13.22 5.88
CA LYS A 33 -8.10 12.29 7.03
C LYS A 33 -6.68 12.09 7.58
N GLY A 34 -5.70 12.86 7.11
CA GLY A 34 -4.32 12.82 7.59
C GLY A 34 -3.45 11.75 6.92
N TYR A 35 -3.87 11.22 5.77
CA TYR A 35 -3.06 10.28 4.98
C TYR A 35 -2.14 10.99 3.99
N SER A 36 -0.99 10.37 3.71
CA SER A 36 -0.12 10.77 2.60
C SER A 36 -0.57 9.99 1.38
N VAL A 37 -1.02 10.68 0.32
CA VAL A 37 -1.65 10.00 -0.82
C VAL A 37 -0.93 10.36 -2.11
N THR A 38 -0.60 9.33 -2.89
CA THR A 38 -0.16 9.50 -4.28
C THR A 38 -1.21 8.92 -5.19
N ASP A 39 -1.67 9.74 -6.13
CA ASP A 39 -2.63 9.35 -7.15
C ASP A 39 -1.90 9.33 -8.48
N LEU A 40 -1.66 8.12 -9.00
CA LEU A 40 -1.13 7.90 -10.34
C LEU A 40 -2.33 7.71 -11.27
N SER A 41 -2.75 8.80 -11.90
CA SER A 41 -3.84 8.80 -12.88
C SER A 41 -3.32 8.81 -14.31
N ASP A 42 -4.02 8.11 -15.19
CA ASP A 42 -3.82 8.13 -16.65
C ASP A 42 -2.38 7.74 -17.01
N THR A 43 -1.68 8.53 -17.81
CA THR A 43 -0.27 8.29 -18.18
C THR A 43 0.68 8.19 -16.98
N GLN A 44 0.29 8.68 -15.80
CA GLN A 44 1.07 8.51 -14.58
C GLN A 44 0.95 7.10 -14.00
N ALA A 45 -0.10 6.35 -14.32
CA ALA A 45 -0.32 4.95 -13.93
C ALA A 45 0.55 3.96 -14.73
N SER A 46 1.71 4.39 -15.22
CA SER A 46 2.60 3.55 -16.02
C SER A 46 3.31 2.49 -15.17
N PRO A 47 3.74 1.37 -15.78
CA PRO A 47 4.54 0.36 -15.08
C PRO A 47 5.77 0.94 -14.40
N GLU A 48 6.44 1.92 -15.01
CA GLU A 48 7.65 2.56 -14.47
C GLU A 48 7.33 3.34 -13.20
N ASN A 49 6.26 4.14 -13.20
CA ASN A 49 5.88 4.95 -12.05
C ASN A 49 5.31 4.10 -10.91
N VAL A 50 4.50 3.08 -11.23
CA VAL A 50 3.99 2.12 -10.23
C VAL A 50 5.14 1.33 -9.61
N ASN A 51 6.06 0.82 -10.44
CA ASN A 51 7.27 0.15 -9.98
C ASN A 51 8.10 1.08 -9.09
N TYR A 52 8.41 2.29 -9.56
CA TYR A 52 9.15 3.29 -8.77
C TYR A 52 8.50 3.54 -7.40
N TRP A 53 7.18 3.70 -7.35
CA TRP A 53 6.47 3.91 -6.09
C TRP A 53 6.55 2.69 -5.17
N LEU A 54 6.34 1.48 -5.69
CA LEU A 54 6.27 0.26 -4.88
C LEU A 54 7.66 -0.24 -4.43
N ASN A 55 8.68 -0.06 -5.27
CA ASN A 55 10.06 -0.51 -5.02
C ASN A 55 10.94 0.53 -4.34
N TYR A 56 10.95 1.78 -4.82
CA TYR A 56 11.94 2.78 -4.42
C TYR A 56 11.50 3.72 -3.29
N SER A 57 10.30 3.53 -2.73
CA SER A 57 9.83 4.33 -1.59
C SER A 57 10.45 3.90 -0.25
N SER A 58 11.76 3.69 -0.18
CA SER A 58 12.50 3.46 1.08
C SER A 58 12.33 4.58 2.13
N MET A 59 11.44 5.56 1.92
CA MET A 59 11.02 6.63 2.83
C MET A 59 9.52 6.59 3.22
N ARG A 60 8.71 5.68 2.69
CA ARG A 60 7.25 5.63 2.93
C ARG A 60 6.89 4.54 3.92
N THR A 61 6.09 4.92 4.91
CA THR A 61 5.96 4.18 6.16
C THR A 61 4.88 3.10 6.09
N LYS A 62 3.85 3.21 5.24
CA LYS A 62 2.75 2.22 5.18
C LYS A 62 2.10 2.22 3.81
N LYS A 63 1.47 1.13 3.35
CA LYS A 63 1.25 0.91 1.90
C LYS A 63 -0.08 0.21 1.56
N LEU A 64 -1.16 0.97 1.61
CA LEU A 64 -2.41 0.57 0.96
C LEU A 64 -2.32 0.92 -0.53
N VAL A 65 -2.55 -0.05 -1.40
CA VAL A 65 -2.72 0.16 -2.85
C VAL A 65 -4.19 0.05 -3.19
N ILE A 66 -4.72 1.06 -3.87
CA ILE A 66 -6.09 1.14 -4.38
C ILE A 66 -6.00 1.14 -5.90
N GLY A 67 -6.36 0.03 -6.54
CA GLY A 67 -6.41 -0.11 -7.98
C GLY A 67 -7.81 0.05 -8.53
N LEU A 68 -8.05 1.03 -9.40
CA LEU A 68 -9.34 1.32 -10.03
C LEU A 68 -9.19 1.24 -11.56
N ASP A 69 -9.10 0.02 -12.07
CA ASP A 69 -8.66 -0.23 -13.45
C ASP A 69 -9.12 -1.61 -13.96
N HIS A 70 -8.67 -1.98 -15.15
CA HIS A 70 -8.74 -3.34 -15.65
C HIS A 70 -7.98 -4.32 -14.76
N GLY A 71 -8.46 -5.55 -14.81
CA GLY A 71 -7.85 -6.68 -14.12
C GLY A 71 -8.00 -7.94 -14.94
N SER A 72 -7.13 -8.89 -14.66
CA SER A 72 -7.24 -10.24 -15.14
C SER A 72 -6.73 -11.19 -14.07
N CYS A 73 -6.85 -12.48 -14.34
CA CYS A 73 -6.29 -13.48 -13.45
C CYS A 73 -4.75 -13.40 -13.35
N SER A 74 -4.07 -12.83 -14.36
CA SER A 74 -2.61 -12.74 -14.40
C SER A 74 -2.04 -11.39 -13.97
N ALA A 75 -2.85 -10.32 -13.98
CA ALA A 75 -2.36 -8.98 -13.71
C ALA A 75 -3.42 -7.97 -13.26
N PHE A 76 -2.95 -6.90 -12.63
CA PHE A 76 -3.63 -5.62 -12.48
C PHE A 76 -2.97 -4.60 -13.42
N TYR A 77 -3.78 -3.73 -14.02
CA TYR A 77 -3.37 -2.85 -15.11
C TYR A 77 -3.28 -1.38 -14.67
N GLY A 78 -2.55 -0.62 -15.47
CA GLY A 78 -2.47 0.83 -15.49
C GLY A 78 -2.39 1.26 -16.95
N GLU A 79 -1.73 2.37 -17.25
CA GLU A 79 -1.69 2.93 -18.60
C GLU A 79 -0.29 3.29 -19.05
N LYS A 80 0.02 3.00 -20.32
CA LYS A 80 1.21 3.49 -21.00
C LYS A 80 0.87 3.81 -22.45
N ASN A 81 1.20 5.02 -22.90
CA ASN A 81 0.94 5.47 -24.27
C ASN A 81 -0.54 5.32 -24.67
N ASN A 82 -1.47 5.77 -23.81
CA ASN A 82 -2.92 5.68 -24.00
C ASN A 82 -3.46 4.24 -24.20
N ALA A 83 -2.74 3.23 -23.70
CA ALA A 83 -3.16 1.84 -23.75
C ALA A 83 -3.00 1.15 -22.40
N THR A 84 -3.90 0.21 -22.11
CA THR A 84 -3.82 -0.62 -20.90
C THR A 84 -2.49 -1.38 -20.85
N LYS A 85 -1.78 -1.29 -19.73
CA LYS A 85 -0.52 -2.00 -19.54
C LYS A 85 -0.49 -2.67 -18.16
N PRO A 86 -0.08 -3.93 -18.04
CA PRO A 86 0.02 -4.58 -16.73
C PRO A 86 1.09 -3.89 -15.88
N VAL A 87 0.75 -3.57 -14.63
CA VAL A 87 1.64 -2.91 -13.66
C VAL A 87 2.02 -3.84 -12.51
N ILE A 88 1.08 -4.69 -12.08
CA ILE A 88 1.34 -5.78 -11.12
C ILE A 88 0.95 -7.10 -11.78
N THR A 89 1.91 -8.00 -11.95
CA THR A 89 1.76 -9.29 -12.61
C THR A 89 2.17 -10.41 -11.67
N LYS A 90 1.84 -11.66 -11.99
CA LYS A 90 2.31 -12.82 -11.20
C LYS A 90 3.84 -12.91 -11.11
N THR A 91 4.54 -12.39 -12.12
CA THR A 91 6.00 -12.42 -12.21
C THR A 91 6.66 -11.40 -11.28
N ASN A 92 6.13 -10.17 -11.20
CA ASN A 92 6.68 -9.12 -10.33
C ASN A 92 5.96 -8.98 -8.97
N ALA A 93 4.88 -9.74 -8.76
CA ALA A 93 4.01 -9.69 -7.58
C ALA A 93 4.77 -9.73 -6.26
N GLU A 94 5.75 -10.62 -6.12
CA GLU A 94 6.47 -10.78 -4.86
C GLU A 94 7.20 -9.51 -4.44
N GLU A 95 7.96 -8.95 -5.38
CA GLU A 95 8.76 -7.75 -5.17
C GLU A 95 7.85 -6.55 -4.89
N LEU A 96 6.85 -6.35 -5.75
CA LEU A 96 6.00 -5.18 -5.71
C LEU A 96 4.99 -5.20 -4.56
N THR A 97 4.48 -6.38 -4.17
CA THR A 97 3.34 -6.49 -3.23
C THR A 97 3.69 -7.00 -1.84
N LYS A 98 4.98 -7.26 -1.56
CA LYS A 98 5.44 -7.69 -0.23
C LYS A 98 4.91 -6.79 0.89
N GLU A 99 4.22 -7.40 1.86
CA GLU A 99 3.70 -6.75 3.06
C GLU A 99 2.81 -5.52 2.78
N LEU A 100 2.12 -5.53 1.62
CA LEU A 100 1.12 -4.52 1.26
C LEU A 100 -0.29 -4.98 1.61
N HIS A 101 -1.19 -4.01 1.75
CA HIS A 101 -2.61 -4.24 1.61
C HIS A 101 -3.04 -3.74 0.23
N VAL A 102 -3.74 -4.57 -0.54
CA VAL A 102 -4.21 -4.22 -1.87
C VAL A 102 -5.73 -4.31 -1.92
N TYR A 103 -6.36 -3.29 -2.45
CA TYR A 103 -7.75 -3.29 -2.87
C TYR A 103 -7.83 -3.01 -4.36
N THR A 104 -8.55 -3.84 -5.10
CA THR A 104 -8.80 -3.65 -6.52
C THR A 104 -10.29 -3.61 -6.81
N PHE A 105 -10.74 -2.53 -7.44
CA PHE A 105 -11.97 -2.52 -8.21
C PHE A 105 -11.63 -2.85 -9.67
N ALA A 106 -11.36 -4.14 -9.92
CA ALA A 106 -10.85 -4.65 -11.19
C ALA A 106 -11.26 -6.11 -11.42
N CYS A 107 -11.50 -6.48 -12.68
CA CYS A 107 -11.96 -7.80 -13.09
C CYS A 107 -11.04 -8.94 -12.64
N SER A 108 -11.61 -10.00 -12.07
CA SER A 108 -10.98 -11.33 -11.88
C SER A 108 -9.63 -11.35 -11.15
N THR A 109 -9.27 -10.29 -10.42
CA THR A 109 -7.97 -10.20 -9.75
C THR A 109 -7.88 -11.14 -8.53
N SER A 110 -9.01 -11.50 -7.92
CA SER A 110 -9.07 -12.34 -6.72
C SER A 110 -9.59 -13.75 -6.99
N GLY A 111 -9.78 -14.15 -8.25
CA GLY A 111 -10.18 -15.53 -8.60
C GLY A 111 -9.19 -16.59 -8.12
N ASN A 112 -9.58 -17.86 -8.20
CA ASN A 112 -8.67 -18.97 -7.85
C ASN A 112 -7.50 -19.02 -8.83
N ASN A 113 -6.30 -19.23 -8.30
CA ASN A 113 -5.04 -19.13 -9.04
C ASN A 113 -4.82 -17.77 -9.72
N CYS A 114 -5.48 -16.70 -9.27
CA CYS A 114 -5.28 -15.37 -9.83
C CYS A 114 -4.27 -14.55 -9.04
N ILE A 115 -3.93 -13.37 -9.56
CA ILE A 115 -2.90 -12.47 -9.00
C ILE A 115 -3.07 -12.22 -7.50
N GLY A 116 -4.31 -12.07 -7.02
CA GLY A 116 -4.61 -11.90 -5.61
C GLY A 116 -4.28 -13.12 -4.74
N GLN A 117 -4.44 -14.33 -5.25
CA GLN A 117 -3.98 -15.54 -4.53
C GLN A 117 -2.45 -15.64 -4.57
N THR A 118 -1.86 -15.49 -5.76
CA THR A 118 -0.41 -15.58 -5.96
C THR A 118 0.36 -14.58 -5.10
N THR A 119 -0.13 -13.35 -4.96
CA THR A 119 0.53 -12.31 -4.16
C THR A 119 0.50 -12.64 -2.67
N ILE A 120 -0.61 -13.18 -2.15
CA ILE A 120 -0.76 -13.59 -0.74
C ILE A 120 0.20 -14.73 -0.40
N GLU A 121 0.28 -15.75 -1.26
CA GLU A 121 1.17 -16.90 -1.09
C GLU A 121 2.65 -16.47 -1.05
N LYS A 122 3.02 -15.44 -1.82
CA LYS A 122 4.40 -14.94 -1.86
C LYS A 122 4.73 -14.02 -0.69
N SER A 123 3.99 -12.92 -0.51
CA SER A 123 4.35 -11.97 0.55
C SER A 123 3.34 -10.84 0.85
N CYS A 124 2.27 -10.66 0.08
CA CYS A 124 1.25 -9.64 0.32
C CYS A 124 0.46 -9.91 1.62
N ASN A 125 0.09 -8.87 2.38
CA ASN A 125 -0.68 -9.04 3.61
C ASN A 125 -2.15 -9.32 3.31
N SER A 126 -2.73 -8.55 2.40
CA SER A 126 -4.12 -8.77 1.95
C SER A 126 -4.36 -8.30 0.53
N TRP A 127 -5.33 -8.96 -0.12
CA TRP A 127 -5.86 -8.60 -1.42
C TRP A 127 -7.38 -8.71 -1.39
N LEU A 128 -8.08 -7.58 -1.43
CA LEU A 128 -9.52 -7.56 -1.70
C LEU A 128 -9.72 -7.23 -3.18
N GLY A 129 -10.42 -8.10 -3.88
CA GLY A 129 -10.79 -7.89 -5.28
C GLY A 129 -11.99 -8.74 -5.65
N TYR A 130 -12.13 -9.04 -6.94
CA TYR A 130 -13.27 -9.77 -7.48
C TYR A 130 -12.84 -11.08 -8.14
N THR A 131 -13.65 -12.13 -7.97
CA THR A 131 -13.37 -13.48 -8.52
C THR A 131 -13.64 -13.60 -10.02
N GLU A 132 -14.44 -12.69 -10.55
CA GLU A 132 -14.94 -12.63 -11.93
C GLU A 132 -14.88 -11.16 -12.43
N PRO A 133 -15.25 -10.89 -13.70
CA PRO A 133 -15.40 -9.52 -14.18
C PRO A 133 -16.27 -8.67 -13.24
N VAL A 134 -15.96 -7.37 -13.18
CA VAL A 134 -16.77 -6.39 -12.46
C VAL A 134 -17.51 -5.53 -13.46
N TYR A 135 -18.73 -5.11 -13.11
CA TYR A 135 -19.50 -4.20 -13.96
C TYR A 135 -19.60 -2.81 -13.35
N VAL A 136 -19.48 -1.83 -14.24
CA VAL A 136 -19.77 -0.42 -13.98
C VAL A 136 -20.73 0.07 -15.04
N ILE A 137 -21.68 0.92 -14.65
CA ILE A 137 -22.59 1.60 -15.57
C ILE A 137 -22.61 3.09 -15.29
N ALA A 138 -22.64 3.88 -16.36
CA ALA A 138 -22.60 5.34 -16.29
C ALA A 138 -23.70 5.93 -15.39
N SER A 139 -24.93 5.40 -15.43
CA SER A 139 -26.04 5.94 -14.65
C SER A 139 -25.98 5.64 -13.15
N LYS A 140 -25.08 4.75 -12.70
CA LYS A 140 -24.96 4.31 -11.30
C LYS A 140 -23.53 4.40 -10.74
N TYR A 141 -22.64 5.16 -11.37
CA TYR A 141 -21.26 5.29 -10.90
C TYR A 141 -21.19 5.93 -9.50
N MET A 142 -22.06 6.89 -9.18
CA MET A 142 -22.08 7.55 -7.86
C MET A 142 -22.45 6.59 -6.71
N PRO A 143 -23.57 5.83 -6.75
CA PRO A 143 -23.83 4.86 -5.70
C PRO A 143 -22.77 3.75 -5.62
N LEU A 144 -22.13 3.38 -6.74
CA LEU A 144 -21.01 2.43 -6.74
C LEU A 144 -19.75 3.02 -6.10
N LYS A 145 -19.46 4.30 -6.36
CA LYS A 145 -18.40 5.07 -5.71
C LYS A 145 -18.59 5.06 -4.20
N GLU A 146 -19.80 5.33 -3.71
CA GLU A 146 -20.12 5.28 -2.28
C GLU A 146 -19.87 3.89 -1.66
N CYS A 147 -20.23 2.80 -2.36
CA CYS A 147 -19.87 1.45 -1.92
C CYS A 147 -18.37 1.31 -1.75
N ILE A 148 -17.61 1.64 -2.79
CA ILE A 148 -16.15 1.46 -2.83
C ILE A 148 -15.48 2.32 -1.75
N TRP A 149 -15.91 3.57 -1.63
CA TRP A 149 -15.39 4.50 -0.62
C TRP A 149 -15.71 4.04 0.80
N SER A 150 -16.84 3.36 1.04
CA SER A 150 -17.15 2.83 2.37
C SER A 150 -16.12 1.82 2.89
N TYR A 151 -15.52 1.03 1.99
CA TYR A 151 -14.43 0.12 2.33
C TYR A 151 -13.18 0.90 2.74
N ILE A 152 -12.79 1.85 1.90
CA ILE A 152 -11.58 2.67 2.07
C ILE A 152 -11.70 3.50 3.35
N ASP A 153 -12.87 4.06 3.63
CA ASP A 153 -13.17 4.80 4.85
C ASP A 153 -13.11 3.93 6.10
N ALA A 154 -13.59 2.69 6.02
CA ALA A 154 -13.48 1.75 7.13
C ALA A 154 -12.02 1.42 7.44
N LEU A 155 -11.19 1.16 6.41
CA LEU A 155 -9.76 0.94 6.58
C LEU A 155 -9.06 2.16 7.19
N ALA A 156 -9.38 3.36 6.67
CA ALA A 156 -8.88 4.62 7.20
C ALA A 156 -9.29 4.85 8.66
N ALA A 157 -10.50 4.44 9.06
CA ALA A 157 -10.95 4.50 10.45
C ALA A 157 -10.28 3.44 11.36
N GLY A 158 -9.29 2.68 10.87
CA GLY A 158 -8.56 1.68 11.63
C GLY A 158 -9.33 0.39 11.87
N LYS A 159 -10.41 0.14 11.11
CA LYS A 159 -11.12 -1.14 11.14
C LYS A 159 -10.22 -2.26 10.63
N THR A 160 -10.49 -3.48 11.09
CA THR A 160 -9.83 -4.65 10.52
C THR A 160 -10.29 -4.88 9.08
N LEU A 161 -9.53 -5.65 8.30
CA LEU A 161 -9.90 -5.98 6.92
C LEU A 161 -11.29 -6.63 6.82
N GLU A 162 -11.65 -7.48 7.77
CA GLU A 162 -12.96 -8.14 7.85
C GLU A 162 -14.09 -7.16 8.13
N GLN A 163 -13.86 -6.25 9.07
CA GLN A 163 -14.84 -5.21 9.40
C GLN A 163 -15.07 -4.28 8.21
N ALA A 164 -13.99 -3.89 7.51
CA ALA A 164 -14.07 -3.09 6.30
C ALA A 164 -14.80 -3.85 5.18
N GLU A 165 -14.48 -5.14 4.96
CA GLU A 165 -15.19 -5.98 3.97
C GLU A 165 -16.69 -6.09 4.31
N ALA A 166 -17.04 -6.28 5.58
CA ALA A 166 -18.44 -6.33 6.00
C ALA A 166 -19.19 -5.03 5.71
N ILE A 167 -18.54 -3.87 5.93
CA ILE A 167 -19.08 -2.55 5.59
C ILE A 167 -19.29 -2.41 4.09
N LEU A 168 -18.32 -2.82 3.27
CA LEU A 168 -18.45 -2.83 1.81
C LEU A 168 -19.61 -3.70 1.34
N ARG A 169 -19.71 -4.93 1.88
CA ARG A 169 -20.79 -5.86 1.54
C ARG A 169 -22.15 -5.30 1.93
N LYS A 170 -22.24 -4.65 3.10
CA LYS A 170 -23.46 -3.97 3.52
C LYS A 170 -23.81 -2.83 2.55
N ALA A 171 -22.86 -1.98 2.18
CA ALA A 171 -23.09 -0.88 1.25
C ALA A 171 -23.61 -1.36 -0.11
N TYR A 172 -23.10 -2.49 -0.60
CA TYR A 172 -23.67 -3.14 -1.79
C TYR A 172 -25.10 -3.64 -1.57
N LYS A 173 -25.37 -4.38 -0.48
CA LYS A 173 -26.70 -4.93 -0.17
C LYS A 173 -27.76 -3.84 -0.07
N ASP A 174 -27.44 -2.73 0.57
CA ASP A 174 -28.33 -1.57 0.70
C ASP A 174 -28.73 -0.97 -0.67
N ARG A 175 -27.99 -1.31 -1.74
CA ARG A 175 -28.20 -0.82 -3.12
C ARG A 175 -28.67 -1.90 -4.09
N PHE A 176 -29.00 -3.12 -3.63
CA PHE A 176 -29.48 -4.20 -4.50
C PHE A 176 -30.76 -3.82 -5.28
N SER A 177 -31.64 -3.02 -4.69
CA SER A 177 -32.85 -2.53 -5.34
C SER A 177 -32.58 -1.49 -6.44
N LEU A 178 -31.41 -0.85 -6.45
CA LEU A 178 -31.09 0.19 -7.43
C LEU A 178 -30.76 -0.39 -8.81
N HIS A 179 -30.05 -1.52 -8.84
CA HIS A 179 -29.62 -2.19 -10.06
C HIS A 179 -29.00 -3.57 -9.79
N TRP A 180 -29.11 -4.52 -10.72
CA TRP A 180 -28.57 -5.87 -10.56
C TRP A 180 -27.04 -5.92 -10.38
N ILE A 181 -26.30 -4.93 -10.89
CA ILE A 181 -24.83 -4.86 -10.78
C ILE A 181 -24.35 -4.86 -9.33
N PHE A 182 -25.13 -4.30 -8.40
CA PHE A 182 -24.72 -4.22 -7.00
C PHE A 182 -24.70 -5.62 -6.39
N LYS A 183 -25.72 -6.43 -6.69
CA LYS A 183 -25.74 -7.84 -6.31
C LYS A 183 -24.65 -8.63 -7.03
N TYR A 184 -24.48 -8.41 -8.33
CA TYR A 184 -23.47 -9.08 -9.12
C TYR A 184 -22.04 -8.85 -8.60
N ASN A 185 -21.67 -7.59 -8.36
CA ASN A 185 -20.35 -7.22 -7.82
C ASN A 185 -20.20 -7.73 -6.37
N HIS A 186 -21.24 -7.62 -5.54
CA HIS A 186 -21.23 -8.14 -4.16
C HIS A 186 -20.89 -9.63 -4.09
N ASP A 187 -21.55 -10.43 -4.93
CA ASP A 187 -21.42 -11.89 -4.91
C ASP A 187 -20.03 -12.37 -5.37
N ARG A 188 -19.23 -11.48 -5.97
CA ARG A 188 -17.89 -11.76 -6.51
C ARG A 188 -16.76 -11.19 -5.66
N LEU A 189 -17.06 -10.41 -4.62
CA LEU A 189 -16.06 -9.91 -3.70
C LEU A 189 -15.36 -11.08 -2.98
N LEU A 190 -14.03 -11.04 -2.94
CA LEU A 190 -13.25 -11.98 -2.17
C LEU A 190 -12.04 -11.29 -1.53
N LEU A 191 -12.04 -11.24 -0.20
CA LEU A 191 -10.91 -10.86 0.62
C LEU A 191 -9.98 -12.06 0.82
N ARG A 192 -8.76 -11.96 0.31
CA ARG A 192 -7.65 -12.87 0.62
C ARG A 192 -6.72 -12.18 1.61
N LYS A 193 -6.25 -12.90 2.63
CA LYS A 193 -5.46 -12.33 3.73
C LYS A 193 -4.58 -13.39 4.36
N LYS A 194 -3.41 -12.99 4.87
CA LYS A 194 -2.48 -13.87 5.58
C LYS A 194 -2.93 -14.31 6.96
N LYS A 195 -3.55 -13.40 7.72
CA LYS A 195 -4.06 -13.65 9.08
C LYS A 195 -5.28 -12.77 9.35
N SER A 196 -6.06 -13.16 10.36
CA SER A 196 -7.25 -12.40 10.78
C SER A 196 -6.86 -11.16 11.59
N GLY A 197 -7.76 -10.17 11.62
CA GLY A 197 -7.64 -9.00 12.49
C GLY A 197 -6.58 -7.98 12.06
N MET A 198 -6.02 -8.13 10.85
CA MET A 198 -5.06 -7.15 10.33
C MET A 198 -5.72 -5.80 10.11
N THR A 199 -4.94 -4.74 10.28
CA THR A 199 -5.33 -3.38 9.89
C THR A 199 -4.24 -2.77 9.02
N ILE A 200 -4.60 -1.81 8.17
CA ILE A 200 -3.61 -1.04 7.40
C ILE A 200 -2.66 -0.22 8.27
N ASN A 201 -3.01 -0.03 9.55
CA ASN A 201 -2.24 0.77 10.51
C ASN A 201 -1.20 -0.07 11.28
N SER A 202 -1.47 -1.37 11.49
CA SER A 202 -0.67 -2.30 12.31
C SER A 202 0.15 -3.30 11.49
N ASP A 203 -0.28 -3.68 10.29
CA ASP A 203 0.32 -4.77 9.52
C ASP A 203 0.97 -4.24 8.23
N ASN A 204 2.08 -3.51 8.35
CA ASN A 204 2.77 -2.89 7.21
C ASN A 204 4.28 -3.21 7.20
N ARG A 205 4.95 -2.85 6.10
CA ARG A 205 6.37 -3.13 5.76
C ARG A 205 7.42 -2.75 6.81
N THR A 206 7.08 -2.00 7.86
CA THR A 206 8.07 -1.28 8.65
C THR A 206 7.93 -1.52 10.14
N THR A 207 7.82 -2.77 10.60
CA THR A 207 8.18 -3.12 11.98
C THR A 207 8.96 -4.42 11.95
N LYS A 208 10.29 -4.33 11.97
CA LYS A 208 11.14 -5.53 11.96
C LYS A 208 12.45 -5.32 12.67
N TRP A 209 12.93 -6.39 13.27
CA TRP A 209 14.31 -6.50 13.73
C TRP A 209 15.22 -6.80 12.56
N HIS A 210 16.28 -6.01 12.45
CA HIS A 210 17.41 -6.28 11.59
C HIS A 210 18.55 -6.79 12.45
N TYR A 211 19.05 -7.97 12.13
CA TYR A 211 20.14 -8.61 12.85
C TYR A 211 21.43 -8.53 12.07
N ASN A 212 22.54 -8.47 12.80
CA ASN A 212 23.89 -8.63 12.26
C ASN A 212 24.20 -7.68 11.09
N LYS A 213 23.84 -6.40 11.22
CA LYS A 213 24.11 -5.37 10.20
C LYS A 213 25.33 -4.55 10.56
N LYS A 214 26.00 -3.97 9.55
CA LYS A 214 27.07 -3.00 9.74
C LYS A 214 26.56 -1.59 9.53
N ILE A 215 27.03 -0.66 10.36
CA ILE A 215 26.91 0.77 10.10
C ILE A 215 28.17 1.22 9.36
N THR A 216 28.03 1.78 8.16
CA THR A 216 29.18 2.23 7.36
C THR A 216 29.20 3.74 7.13
N GLY A 217 28.11 4.43 7.45
CA GLY A 217 27.98 5.89 7.29
C GLY A 217 27.17 6.50 8.42
N LEU A 218 27.50 7.75 8.75
CA LEU A 218 26.81 8.57 9.74
C LEU A 218 26.61 9.95 9.13
N TYR A 219 25.45 10.54 9.34
CA TYR A 219 25.14 11.89 8.91
C TYR A 219 24.24 12.55 9.94
N ALA A 220 24.63 13.73 10.43
CA ALA A 220 23.80 14.54 11.31
C ALA A 220 23.92 16.00 10.88
N TYR A 221 22.78 16.70 10.83
CA TYR A 221 22.74 18.12 10.49
C TYR A 221 22.13 18.90 11.66
N GLY A 222 22.99 19.64 12.37
CA GLY A 222 22.65 20.36 13.61
C GLY A 222 21.57 21.45 13.50
N PRO A 223 21.47 22.23 12.40
CA PRO A 223 20.48 23.31 12.29
C PRO A 223 19.03 22.83 12.11
N ALA A 224 18.81 21.58 11.68
CA ALA A 224 17.47 20.99 11.61
C ALA A 224 17.30 20.01 12.77
N SER A 225 16.46 20.38 13.73
CA SER A 225 16.13 19.59 14.91
C SER A 225 16.02 18.09 14.59
N ARG A 226 16.99 17.32 15.10
CA ARG A 226 16.98 15.85 15.13
C ARG A 226 17.02 15.18 13.75
N TYR A 227 17.80 15.76 12.84
CA TYR A 227 18.06 15.19 11.52
C TYR A 227 19.33 14.32 11.52
N ALA A 228 19.21 13.11 12.07
CA ALA A 228 20.29 12.14 12.17
C ALA A 228 19.99 10.87 11.35
N HIS A 229 20.97 10.43 10.56
CA HIS A 229 20.89 9.29 9.66
C HIS A 229 22.12 8.40 9.80
N VAL A 230 21.91 7.10 9.61
CA VAL A 230 22.96 6.08 9.56
C VAL A 230 22.85 5.30 8.26
N TYR A 231 23.97 5.02 7.61
CA TYR A 231 24.00 4.14 6.45
C TYR A 231 24.22 2.71 6.93
N VAL A 232 23.23 1.86 6.69
CA VAL A 232 23.25 0.45 7.08
C VAL A 232 23.58 -0.41 5.86
N GLN A 233 24.61 -1.24 5.95
CA GLN A 233 25.04 -2.08 4.85
C GLN A 233 23.90 -2.99 4.36
N GLY A 234 23.62 -2.92 3.05
CA GLY A 234 22.55 -3.66 2.38
C GLY A 234 21.12 -3.12 2.63
N LEU A 235 20.96 -2.04 3.40
CA LEU A 235 19.66 -1.41 3.66
C LEU A 235 19.64 0.10 3.34
N GLY A 236 20.80 0.72 3.11
CA GLY A 236 20.93 2.13 2.74
C GLY A 236 20.81 3.10 3.92
N TRP A 237 20.49 4.36 3.63
CA TRP A 237 20.31 5.40 4.66
C TRP A 237 19.02 5.18 5.45
N LYS A 238 19.16 5.16 6.77
CA LYS A 238 18.07 5.04 7.74
C LYS A 238 18.10 6.22 8.69
N ARG A 239 16.93 6.78 8.97
CA ARG A 239 16.80 7.89 9.92
C ARG A 239 16.76 7.34 11.35
N ILE A 240 17.34 8.04 12.30
CA ILE A 240 17.18 7.73 13.72
C ILE A 240 15.88 8.35 14.23
N TRP A 241 15.15 7.64 15.10
CA TRP A 241 13.88 8.10 15.67
C TRP A 241 14.02 9.48 16.34
N PRO A 242 13.31 10.53 15.85
CA PRO A 242 13.58 11.92 16.25
C PRO A 242 12.71 12.43 17.40
N ASP A 243 12.01 11.58 18.16
CA ASP A 243 11.06 12.09 19.17
C ASP A 243 11.76 12.61 20.44
N HIS A 244 12.98 12.15 20.73
CA HIS A 244 13.74 12.55 21.93
C HIS A 244 15.20 12.84 21.61
N ASP A 245 15.71 14.00 22.03
CA ASP A 245 17.11 14.42 21.78
C ASP A 245 18.13 13.45 22.39
N SER A 246 17.88 13.02 23.63
CA SER A 246 18.75 12.06 24.33
C SER A 246 18.82 10.73 23.60
N GLN A 247 17.70 10.27 23.04
CA GLN A 247 17.65 9.03 22.26
C GLN A 247 18.42 9.15 20.94
N VAL A 248 18.29 10.29 20.25
CA VAL A 248 19.05 10.55 19.01
C VAL A 248 20.55 10.58 19.31
N GLY A 249 20.96 11.30 20.36
CA GLY A 249 22.36 11.35 20.79
C GLY A 249 22.91 9.98 21.14
N ALA A 250 22.21 9.22 22.00
CA ALA A 250 22.61 7.88 22.40
C ALA A 250 22.73 6.93 21.19
N MET A 251 21.72 6.89 20.30
CA MET A 251 21.76 6.03 19.11
C MET A 251 22.84 6.45 18.12
N MET A 252 23.12 7.75 17.95
CA MET A 252 24.23 8.21 17.11
C MET A 252 25.59 7.82 17.71
N THR A 253 25.77 7.93 19.02
CA THR A 253 27.00 7.48 19.71
C THR A 253 27.18 5.97 19.55
N MET A 254 26.12 5.18 19.72
CA MET A 254 26.14 3.73 19.49
C MET A 254 26.50 3.39 18.04
N ALA A 255 25.88 4.06 17.07
CA ALA A 255 26.17 3.86 15.65
C ALA A 255 27.61 4.26 15.29
N ALA A 256 28.14 5.32 15.92
CA ALA A 256 29.52 5.75 15.76
C ALA A 256 30.53 4.73 16.28
N HIS A 257 30.31 4.23 17.50
CA HIS A 257 31.10 3.16 18.09
C HIS A 257 31.02 1.86 17.26
N ALA A 258 29.82 1.50 16.79
CA ALA A 258 29.66 0.33 15.93
C ALA A 258 30.44 0.45 14.62
N LYS A 259 30.46 1.65 14.02
CA LYS A 259 31.22 1.94 12.80
C LYS A 259 32.73 1.93 13.07
N SER A 260 33.22 2.58 14.13
CA SER A 260 34.65 2.67 14.43
C SER A 260 35.28 1.30 14.67
N ASP A 261 34.57 0.45 15.40
CA ASP A 261 35.06 -0.87 15.80
C ASP A 261 34.72 -1.96 14.79
N ASN A 262 34.07 -1.60 13.66
CA ASN A 262 33.51 -2.55 12.72
C ASN A 262 32.67 -3.63 13.43
N ARG A 263 31.82 -3.22 14.40
CA ARG A 263 30.91 -4.10 15.13
C ARG A 263 29.60 -4.30 14.40
N ASN A 264 28.91 -5.37 14.76
CA ASN A 264 27.58 -5.64 14.24
C ASN A 264 26.53 -4.93 15.10
N VAL A 265 25.47 -4.46 14.47
CA VAL A 265 24.31 -3.92 15.13
C VAL A 265 23.10 -4.79 14.88
N THR A 266 22.26 -4.87 15.91
CA THR A 266 20.89 -5.34 15.79
C THR A 266 19.98 -4.18 16.11
N PHE A 267 18.99 -3.90 15.27
CA PHE A 267 18.13 -2.75 15.48
C PHE A 267 16.68 -3.03 15.10
N HIS A 268 15.77 -2.38 15.81
CA HIS A 268 14.35 -2.38 15.51
C HIS A 268 14.05 -1.20 14.59
N GLU A 269 13.71 -1.51 13.34
CA GLU A 269 13.22 -0.53 12.39
C GLU A 269 11.71 -0.41 12.53
N GLN A 270 11.26 0.81 12.80
CA GLN A 270 9.86 1.16 12.73
C GLN A 270 9.65 2.40 11.86
N ASP A 271 8.77 2.32 10.87
CA ASP A 271 8.44 3.44 9.98
C ASP A 271 9.69 4.03 9.29
N ASN A 272 10.58 3.14 8.80
CA ASN A 272 11.88 3.46 8.22
C ASN A 272 12.83 4.25 9.14
N LYS A 273 12.55 4.24 10.44
CA LYS A 273 13.37 4.86 11.47
C LYS A 273 13.91 3.79 12.39
N ILE A 274 15.16 3.94 12.81
CA ILE A 274 15.73 3.10 13.86
C ILE A 274 15.19 3.62 15.19
N ARG A 275 14.38 2.79 15.86
CA ARG A 275 13.82 3.10 17.20
C ARG A 275 14.67 2.57 18.33
N ILE A 276 15.23 1.39 18.14
CA ILE A 276 16.05 0.69 19.12
C ILE A 276 17.27 0.18 18.38
N MET A 277 18.44 0.38 18.95
CA MET A 277 19.70 -0.16 18.42
C MET A 277 20.44 -0.83 19.57
N TYR A 278 21.02 -1.99 19.28
CA TYR A 278 21.98 -2.67 20.12
C TYR A 278 23.28 -2.85 19.32
N VAL A 279 24.40 -2.68 20.00
CA VAL A 279 25.74 -2.86 19.44
C VAL A 279 26.39 -3.97 20.24
N TRP A 280 26.97 -4.94 19.53
CA TRP A 280 27.67 -6.09 20.11
C TRP A 280 29.11 -6.08 19.61
#